data_AF-Q1K7Y8-F1
#
_entry.id   AF-Q1K7Y8-F1
#
_cell.length_a   1.000
_cell.length_b   1.000
_cell.length_c   1.000
_cell.angle_alpha   90.00
_cell.angle_beta   90.00
_cell.angle_gamma   90.00
#
_symmetry.space_group_name_H-M   'P 1'
#
loop_
_entity.id
_entity.type
_entity.pdbx_description
1 polymer ?
#
loop_
_entity_poly.entity_id
_entity_poly.type
_entity_poly.pdbx_seq_one_letter_code
_entity_poly.pdbx_strand_id
1 'polypeptide(L)'
;MEDDIKERQQAELQDKIHSLSDLELAVLLSLIAREHCLISTEPDFVEDLSKELCLTAVKTFGLTPVIVPCHSQMTLDDFAAALLVPVTPPSSPLPNNSNNPQHHHSHRSVPSGSGSYFSSKQNVPGSSSSAHPPPPSQQQQQQQPPATQIANVVLAQNLDHAPRAVQIQALELLRARRLFTRTSVQTAPKQFLFVAVVGAESGGQARVTHHLNDFLYLAHWHDPEDGFAYLEEQAEEGWAGAGGFGGHLGKLGVANNNNDNDDEAGDDSPYAKTDDDQVSTDSGSSVVKRGVGSMANSGLINESYHSALSGPGLGPGRLGGAGVSLSPQLTFHSNDPTAVGPTEGLEPPLLSDSEIAHLAQLSLNVCVDIDVRRYQMNIVAFLRMHRAVSGGITPQATKHFEQLMRSLAPLHGLDFVTPALVGLAAKKVYLHRIEIVASPERERSMQWGSEPVAVEAMLEGVGPEEVIEDVLGMVAVPQ
;
A
#
# COMPACT_ATOMS: atom_id res chain seq x y z
N MET A 1 31.69 21.57 6.36
CA MET A 1 30.53 21.90 7.23
C MET A 1 29.22 21.65 6.51
N GLU A 2 28.93 22.30 5.37
CA GLU A 2 27.70 22.00 4.61
C GLU A 2 27.69 20.58 4.02
N ASP A 3 28.82 20.10 3.51
CA ASP A 3 28.93 18.72 3.00
C ASP A 3 28.78 17.69 4.11
N ASP A 4 29.36 17.95 5.29
CA ASP A 4 29.23 17.08 6.47
C ASP A 4 27.77 16.98 6.97
N ILE A 5 26.99 18.05 6.81
CA ILE A 5 25.55 18.07 7.18
C ILE A 5 24.75 17.22 6.19
N LYS A 6 25.01 17.36 4.89
CA LYS A 6 24.33 16.57 3.85
C LYS A 6 24.63 15.08 3.98
N GLU A 7 25.88 14.73 4.25
CA GLU A 7 26.29 13.34 4.44
C GLU A 7 25.59 12.70 5.65
N ARG A 8 25.46 13.45 6.76
CA ARG A 8 24.67 13.00 7.93
C ARG A 8 23.19 12.83 7.60
N GLN A 9 22.58 13.80 6.93
CA GLN A 9 21.16 13.71 6.52
C GLN A 9 20.92 12.53 5.59
N GLN A 10 21.87 12.22 4.71
CA GLN A 10 21.78 11.06 3.82
C GLN A 10 21.92 9.74 4.59
N ALA A 11 22.83 9.65 5.57
CA ALA A 11 22.97 8.48 6.42
C ALA A 11 21.71 8.24 7.27
N GLU A 12 21.16 9.29 7.89
CA GLU A 12 19.90 9.23 8.63
C GLU A 12 18.74 8.76 7.74
N LEU A 13 18.66 9.26 6.50
CA LEU A 13 17.65 8.81 5.54
C LEU A 13 17.81 7.33 5.16
N GLN A 14 19.04 6.86 4.98
CA GLN A 14 19.32 5.44 4.70
C GLN A 14 18.94 4.54 5.88
N ASP A 15 19.24 4.95 7.11
CA ASP A 15 18.86 4.21 8.31
C ASP A 15 17.33 4.09 8.44
N LYS A 16 16.59 5.19 8.16
CA LYS A 16 15.13 5.14 8.09
C LYS A 16 14.64 4.15 7.04
N ILE A 17 15.20 4.20 5.82
CA ILE A 17 14.80 3.29 4.73
C ILE A 17 15.05 1.83 5.09
N HIS A 18 16.20 1.52 5.69
CA HIS A 18 16.53 0.15 6.13
C HIS A 18 15.66 -0.35 7.28
N SER A 19 15.00 0.54 8.02
CA SER A 19 14.04 0.18 9.07
C SER A 19 12.61 -0.06 8.57
N LEU A 20 12.32 0.24 7.30
CA LEU A 20 10.99 0.05 6.72
C LEU A 20 10.68 -1.44 6.50
N SER A 21 9.41 -1.78 6.71
CA SER A 21 8.81 -3.04 6.26
C SER A 21 8.69 -3.11 4.73
N ASP A 22 8.47 -4.31 4.19
CA ASP A 22 8.28 -4.50 2.74
C ASP A 22 7.00 -3.80 2.22
N LEU A 23 5.96 -3.67 3.04
CA LEU A 23 4.74 -2.90 2.74
C LEU A 23 5.05 -1.41 2.59
N GLU A 24 5.75 -0.83 3.57
CA GLU A 24 6.18 0.57 3.53
C GLU A 24 7.10 0.83 2.34
N LEU A 25 8.00 -0.10 2.03
CA LEU A 25 8.90 -0.01 0.89
C LEU A 25 8.13 -0.01 -0.44
N ALA A 26 7.10 -0.85 -0.58
CA ALA A 26 6.24 -0.87 -1.76
C ALA A 26 5.49 0.45 -1.95
N VAL A 27 4.97 1.05 -0.86
CA VAL A 27 4.34 2.37 -0.86
C VAL A 27 5.35 3.46 -1.21
N LEU A 28 6.53 3.47 -0.59
CA LEU A 28 7.60 4.43 -0.85
C LEU A 28 8.04 4.39 -2.32
N LEU A 29 8.29 3.21 -2.88
CA LEU A 29 8.67 3.05 -4.29
C LEU A 29 7.60 3.63 -5.23
N SER A 30 6.33 3.47 -4.89
CA SER A 30 5.20 3.99 -5.66
C SER A 30 5.13 5.52 -5.58
N LEU A 31 5.38 6.10 -4.40
CA LEU A 31 5.46 7.54 -4.19
C LEU A 31 6.65 8.19 -4.91
N ILE A 32 7.84 7.57 -4.86
CA ILE A 32 9.05 7.99 -5.58
C ILE A 32 8.78 8.03 -7.09
N ALA A 33 8.18 6.96 -7.62
CA ALA A 33 7.87 6.83 -9.04
C ALA A 33 6.69 7.71 -9.48
N ARG A 34 5.85 8.16 -8.54
CA ARG A 34 4.54 8.79 -8.79
C ARG A 34 3.61 7.91 -9.62
N GLU A 35 3.66 6.61 -9.35
CA GLU A 35 2.82 5.61 -9.99
C GLU A 35 2.00 4.87 -8.90
N HIS A 36 1.16 3.92 -9.31
CA HIS A 36 0.19 3.23 -8.45
C HIS A 36 0.54 1.77 -8.27
N CYS A 37 0.18 1.10 -7.19
CA CYS A 37 0.58 -0.29 -6.95
C CYS A 37 -0.59 -1.23 -6.65
N LEU A 38 -0.30 -2.53 -6.79
CA LEU A 38 -1.14 -3.62 -6.30
C LEU A 38 -0.47 -4.21 -5.06
N ILE A 39 -1.22 -4.40 -3.99
CA ILE A 39 -0.76 -5.18 -2.83
C ILE A 39 -1.79 -6.27 -2.59
N SER A 40 -1.33 -7.51 -2.52
CA SER A 40 -2.18 -8.67 -2.34
C SER A 40 -1.78 -9.46 -1.12
N THR A 41 -2.75 -10.17 -0.58
CA THR A 41 -2.61 -11.09 0.56
C THR A 41 -3.71 -12.14 0.47
N GLU A 42 -3.75 -13.05 1.42
CA GLU A 42 -4.83 -14.03 1.52
C GLU A 42 -6.20 -13.34 1.71
N PRO A 43 -7.30 -13.88 1.16
CA PRO A 43 -8.61 -13.21 1.17
C PRO A 43 -9.11 -12.83 2.57
N ASP A 44 -8.79 -13.63 3.58
CA ASP A 44 -9.23 -13.42 4.96
C ASP A 44 -8.53 -12.22 5.64
N PHE A 45 -7.37 -11.80 5.13
CA PHE A 45 -6.53 -10.74 5.72
C PHE A 45 -6.58 -9.41 4.96
N VAL A 46 -7.40 -9.29 3.91
CA VAL A 46 -7.52 -8.07 3.09
C VAL A 46 -7.93 -6.85 3.94
N GLU A 47 -8.83 -7.04 4.91
CA GLU A 47 -9.26 -5.96 5.79
C GLU A 47 -8.12 -5.48 6.69
N ASP A 48 -7.36 -6.39 7.28
CA ASP A 48 -6.27 -6.07 8.19
C ASP A 48 -5.09 -5.44 7.43
N LEU A 49 -4.73 -5.98 6.27
CA LEU A 49 -3.77 -5.35 5.37
C LEU A 49 -4.18 -3.92 5.00
N SER A 50 -5.47 -3.65 4.78
CA SER A 50 -5.92 -2.30 4.46
C SER A 50 -5.84 -1.33 5.64
N LYS A 51 -6.09 -1.81 6.85
CA LYS A 51 -5.91 -1.00 8.07
C LYS A 51 -4.43 -0.75 8.32
N GLU A 52 -3.56 -1.75 8.11
CA GLU A 52 -2.11 -1.60 8.20
C GLU A 52 -1.58 -0.58 7.18
N LEU A 53 -2.02 -0.65 5.93
CA LEU A 53 -1.66 0.32 4.89
C LEU A 53 -2.21 1.72 5.18
N CYS A 54 -3.36 1.83 5.84
CA CYS A 54 -3.91 3.08 6.32
C CYS A 54 -3.00 3.70 7.39
N LEU A 55 -2.57 2.91 8.38
CA LEU A 55 -1.62 3.33 9.41
C LEU A 55 -0.26 3.69 8.79
N THR A 56 0.24 2.90 7.85
CA THR A 56 1.46 3.18 7.07
C THR A 56 1.38 4.53 6.36
N ALA A 57 0.26 4.83 5.68
CA ALA A 57 0.08 6.10 4.99
C ALA A 57 0.17 7.31 5.95
N VAL A 58 -0.38 7.17 7.17
CA VAL A 58 -0.41 8.24 8.18
C VAL A 58 0.92 8.34 8.94
N LYS A 59 1.36 7.25 9.58
CA LYS A 59 2.54 7.20 10.46
C LYS A 59 3.85 7.34 9.68
N THR A 60 3.98 6.65 8.55
CA THR A 60 5.23 6.64 7.78
C THR A 60 5.33 7.85 6.85
N PHE A 61 4.24 8.22 6.17
CA PHE A 61 4.25 9.20 5.08
C PHE A 61 3.46 10.50 5.34
N GLY A 62 2.69 10.60 6.44
CA GLY A 62 1.90 11.80 6.75
C GLY A 62 0.81 12.11 5.73
N LEU A 63 0.36 11.10 4.98
CA LEU A 63 -0.67 11.23 3.94
C LEU A 63 -2.04 10.90 4.50
N THR A 64 -3.09 11.48 3.91
CA THR A 64 -4.49 11.15 4.25
C THR A 64 -4.98 9.94 3.43
N PRO A 65 -5.19 8.77 4.05
CA PRO A 65 -5.75 7.62 3.35
C PRO A 65 -7.29 7.61 3.39
N VAL A 66 -7.88 6.89 2.44
CA VAL A 66 -9.26 6.43 2.50
C VAL A 66 -9.35 4.98 2.03
N ILE A 67 -10.12 4.17 2.76
CA ILE A 67 -10.40 2.78 2.39
C ILE A 67 -11.71 2.74 1.62
N VAL A 68 -11.67 2.14 0.44
CA VAL A 68 -12.83 1.99 -0.45
C VAL A 68 -13.15 0.50 -0.61
N PRO A 69 -14.11 -0.04 0.15
CA PRO A 69 -14.54 -1.44 0.02
C PRO A 69 -15.31 -1.64 -1.29
N CYS A 70 -14.69 -2.30 -2.27
CA CYS A 70 -15.33 -2.56 -3.55
C CYS A 70 -16.12 -3.87 -3.52
N HIS A 71 -17.31 -3.86 -4.14
CA HIS A 71 -18.19 -5.02 -4.23
C HIS A 71 -19.02 -4.99 -5.52
N SER A 72 -19.65 -6.11 -5.86
CA SER A 72 -20.36 -6.31 -7.14
C SER A 72 -21.56 -5.38 -7.39
N GLN A 73 -22.11 -4.76 -6.35
CA GLN A 73 -23.22 -3.79 -6.45
C GLN A 73 -22.81 -2.31 -6.37
N MET A 74 -21.51 -2.02 -6.33
CA MET A 74 -21.03 -0.65 -6.15
C MET A 74 -21.37 0.23 -7.36
N THR A 75 -21.97 1.40 -7.12
CA THR A 75 -22.27 2.36 -8.19
C THR A 75 -21.14 3.37 -8.39
N LEU A 76 -21.16 4.08 -9.52
CA LEU A 76 -20.19 5.16 -9.79
C LEU A 76 -20.32 6.32 -8.79
N ASP A 77 -21.55 6.63 -8.38
CA ASP A 77 -21.81 7.70 -7.40
C ASP A 77 -21.30 7.28 -6.01
N ASP A 78 -21.48 6.00 -5.62
CA ASP A 78 -20.93 5.46 -4.36
C ASP A 78 -19.40 5.46 -4.36
N PHE A 79 -18.79 5.02 -5.46
CA PHE A 79 -17.33 5.04 -5.63
C PHE A 79 -16.79 6.47 -5.56
N ALA A 80 -17.43 7.42 -6.24
CA ALA A 80 -17.02 8.82 -6.19
C ALA A 80 -17.16 9.42 -4.79
N ALA A 81 -18.23 9.11 -4.07
CA ALA A 81 -18.45 9.58 -2.70
C ALA A 81 -17.39 9.02 -1.74
N ALA A 82 -17.06 7.73 -1.87
CA ALA A 82 -16.07 7.06 -1.02
C ALA A 82 -14.64 7.61 -1.19
N LEU A 83 -14.33 8.28 -2.29
CA LEU A 83 -13.01 8.88 -2.52
C LEU A 83 -12.81 10.26 -1.86
N LEU A 84 -13.90 10.90 -1.44
CA LEU A 84 -13.90 12.31 -1.02
C LEU A 84 -13.81 12.46 0.50
N VAL A 85 -12.78 13.19 0.94
CA VAL A 85 -12.58 13.59 2.34
C VAL A 85 -12.86 15.09 2.53
N PRO A 86 -13.37 15.51 3.70
CA PRO A 86 -13.56 16.93 4.02
C PRO A 86 -12.23 17.68 4.02
N VAL A 87 -12.19 18.84 3.37
CA VAL A 87 -11.06 19.76 3.47
C VAL A 87 -11.20 20.55 4.76
N THR A 88 -10.33 20.32 5.74
CA THR A 88 -10.21 21.21 6.88
C THR A 88 -9.50 22.49 6.40
N PRO A 89 -10.15 23.67 6.40
CA PRO A 89 -9.45 24.89 6.05
C PRO A 89 -8.34 25.15 7.08
N PRO A 90 -7.15 25.60 6.65
CA PRO A 90 -6.11 25.97 7.60
C PRO A 90 -6.65 27.07 8.52
N SER A 91 -6.59 26.83 9.83
CA SER A 91 -7.00 27.77 10.86
C SER A 91 -6.31 29.10 10.60
N SER A 92 -7.07 30.07 10.08
CA SER A 92 -6.56 31.43 9.90
C SER A 92 -6.22 31.96 11.30
N PRO A 93 -5.01 32.48 11.57
CA PRO A 93 -4.71 33.06 12.86
C PRO A 93 -5.72 34.19 13.11
N LEU A 94 -6.46 34.09 14.22
CA LEU A 94 -7.45 35.10 14.60
C LEU A 94 -6.77 36.49 14.58
N PRO A 95 -7.42 37.53 14.03
CA PRO A 95 -6.91 38.88 14.18
C PRO A 95 -6.96 39.22 15.67
N ASN A 96 -5.77 39.43 16.24
CA ASN A 96 -5.56 39.79 17.62
C ASN A 96 -6.24 41.15 17.90
N ASN A 97 -7.47 41.10 18.41
CA ASN A 97 -8.23 42.28 18.78
C ASN A 97 -7.72 42.82 20.12
N SER A 98 -6.61 43.56 20.06
CA SER A 98 -6.13 44.36 21.19
C SER A 98 -6.64 45.78 21.07
N ASN A 99 -7.50 46.13 22.02
CA ASN A 99 -8.16 47.43 22.18
C ASN A 99 -7.20 48.62 22.38
N ASN A 100 -7.69 49.78 21.92
CA ASN A 100 -7.63 51.15 22.51
C ASN A 100 -6.59 52.18 21.98
N PRO A 101 -6.79 53.51 22.18
CA PRO A 101 -7.79 54.39 21.55
C PRO A 101 -7.22 55.71 20.95
N GLN A 102 -8.08 56.42 20.19
CA GLN A 102 -8.16 57.87 19.90
C GLN A 102 -6.89 58.76 19.95
N HIS A 103 -6.60 59.49 18.86
CA HIS A 103 -6.37 60.96 18.91
C HIS A 103 -6.48 61.63 17.52
N HIS A 104 -6.85 62.91 17.56
CA HIS A 104 -7.27 63.79 16.46
C HIS A 104 -6.15 64.44 15.62
N HIS A 105 -6.60 64.95 14.45
CA HIS A 105 -6.18 66.19 13.74
C HIS A 105 -5.26 66.12 12.49
N SER A 106 -5.94 66.28 11.34
CA SER A 106 -5.88 67.40 10.36
C SER A 106 -4.59 67.77 9.57
N HIS A 107 -4.83 68.12 8.29
CA HIS A 107 -4.03 68.98 7.36
C HIS A 107 -2.78 68.32 6.71
N ARG A 108 -2.37 68.51 5.42
CA ARG A 108 -2.75 69.32 4.25
C ARG A 108 -1.85 68.89 3.05
N SER A 109 -2.32 69.16 1.82
CA SER A 109 -1.58 69.54 0.57
C SER A 109 -0.75 68.55 -0.29
N VAL A 110 -1.31 68.22 -1.49
CA VAL A 110 -0.84 68.33 -2.91
C VAL A 110 0.67 68.46 -3.27
N PRO A 111 1.11 68.23 -4.56
CA PRO A 111 0.83 67.19 -5.58
C PRO A 111 2.12 66.72 -6.35
N SER A 112 1.93 65.96 -7.46
CA SER A 112 2.84 65.71 -8.62
C SER A 112 3.30 64.25 -8.70
N GLY A 113 3.21 63.52 -9.81
CA GLY A 113 2.80 63.83 -11.18
C GLY A 113 3.07 62.61 -12.08
N SER A 114 2.60 62.69 -13.33
CA SER A 114 2.90 61.78 -14.46
C SER A 114 2.18 60.43 -14.45
N GLY A 115 1.44 60.00 -15.47
CA GLY A 115 1.12 60.53 -16.79
C GLY A 115 0.14 59.57 -17.46
N SER A 116 -0.70 60.16 -18.31
CA SER A 116 -1.58 59.63 -19.39
C SER A 116 -1.21 58.23 -19.95
N TYR A 117 -2.04 57.41 -20.60
CA TYR A 117 -2.93 57.62 -21.76
C TYR A 117 -3.86 56.39 -21.88
N PHE A 118 -5.18 56.56 -21.97
CA PHE A 118 -5.99 56.24 -23.16
C PHE A 118 -7.48 56.39 -22.84
N SER A 119 -8.17 57.07 -23.74
CA SER A 119 -9.57 57.46 -23.65
C SER A 119 -10.46 56.37 -24.23
N SER A 120 -11.69 56.22 -23.71
CA SER A 120 -12.87 56.25 -24.57
C SER A 120 -14.11 56.67 -23.80
N LYS A 121 -14.75 57.68 -24.40
CA LYS A 121 -16.03 58.32 -24.09
C LYS A 121 -17.14 57.25 -24.24
N GLN A 122 -18.29 57.32 -23.59
CA GLN A 122 -19.33 58.29 -23.94
C GLN A 122 -20.39 58.39 -22.82
N ASN A 123 -20.65 59.64 -22.45
CA ASN A 123 -21.63 60.06 -21.45
C ASN A 123 -22.90 60.50 -22.18
N VAL A 124 -24.08 60.11 -21.69
CA VAL A 124 -25.37 60.72 -22.07
C VAL A 124 -26.09 61.11 -20.76
N PRO A 125 -26.59 62.34 -20.61
CA PRO A 125 -27.05 62.87 -19.32
C PRO A 125 -28.55 62.66 -19.11
N GLY A 126 -28.96 62.48 -17.85
CA GLY A 126 -30.34 62.75 -17.46
C GLY A 126 -30.82 62.02 -16.21
N SER A 127 -31.39 62.81 -15.29
CA SER A 127 -32.41 62.42 -14.32
C SER A 127 -31.96 61.87 -12.97
N SER A 128 -31.73 62.82 -12.07
CA SER A 128 -31.90 62.70 -10.63
C SER A 128 -33.23 62.02 -10.27
N SER A 129 -33.16 60.89 -9.56
CA SER A 129 -34.26 60.40 -8.73
C SER A 129 -33.71 59.72 -7.48
N SER A 130 -34.13 60.28 -6.35
CA SER A 130 -33.97 59.76 -5.00
C SER A 130 -34.63 58.39 -4.87
N ALA A 131 -33.87 57.36 -4.48
CA ALA A 131 -34.41 56.07 -4.10
C ALA A 131 -33.77 55.58 -2.79
N HIS A 132 -34.63 55.26 -1.84
CA HIS A 132 -34.34 54.78 -0.50
C HIS A 132 -33.51 53.48 -0.52
N PRO A 133 -32.68 53.22 0.51
CA PRO A 133 -32.06 51.91 0.69
C PRO A 133 -33.13 50.86 1.06
N PRO A 134 -33.08 49.65 0.49
CA PRO A 134 -33.98 48.56 0.91
C PRO A 134 -33.61 48.08 2.34
N PRO A 135 -34.58 47.51 3.09
CA PRO A 135 -34.32 46.98 4.43
C PRO A 135 -33.42 45.74 4.36
N PRO A 136 -32.68 45.43 5.44
CA PRO A 136 -31.79 44.27 5.45
C PRO A 136 -32.63 42.99 5.40
N SER A 137 -32.52 42.26 4.30
CA SER A 137 -32.89 40.85 4.24
C SER A 137 -32.03 40.10 5.25
N GLN A 138 -32.69 39.42 6.18
CA GLN A 138 -32.08 38.44 7.07
C GLN A 138 -31.30 37.44 6.20
N GLN A 139 -29.97 37.49 6.28
CA GLN A 139 -29.13 36.44 5.74
C GLN A 139 -29.42 35.18 6.56
N GLN A 140 -30.31 34.33 6.04
CA GLN A 140 -30.23 32.91 6.35
C GLN A 140 -28.84 32.48 5.88
N GLN A 141 -27.95 32.24 6.83
CA GLN A 141 -26.70 31.52 6.59
C GLN A 141 -27.07 30.13 6.05
N GLN A 142 -27.21 30.02 4.73
CA GLN A 142 -27.07 28.74 4.06
C GLN A 142 -25.63 28.31 4.32
N GLN A 143 -25.46 27.42 5.29
CA GLN A 143 -24.20 26.73 5.54
C GLN A 143 -23.78 26.10 4.21
N GLN A 144 -22.75 26.68 3.59
CA GLN A 144 -22.14 26.10 2.40
C GLN A 144 -21.67 24.70 2.78
N PRO A 145 -21.98 23.67 1.98
CA PRO A 145 -21.48 22.32 2.25
C PRO A 145 -19.94 22.39 2.34
N PRO A 146 -19.33 21.65 3.29
CA PRO A 146 -17.88 21.66 3.46
C PRO A 146 -17.22 21.28 2.14
N ALA A 147 -16.14 22.00 1.79
CA ALA A 147 -15.36 21.65 0.61
C ALA A 147 -14.79 20.25 0.77
N THR A 148 -14.93 19.40 -0.25
CA THR A 148 -14.38 18.05 -0.26
C THR A 148 -13.31 17.92 -1.34
N GLN A 149 -12.32 17.08 -1.08
CA GLN A 149 -11.26 16.74 -2.05
C GLN A 149 -11.01 15.23 -2.06
N ILE A 150 -10.37 14.73 -3.12
CA ILE A 150 -9.92 13.34 -3.17
C ILE A 150 -8.80 13.14 -2.15
N ALA A 151 -8.82 12.02 -1.41
CA ALA A 151 -7.76 11.65 -0.47
C ALA A 151 -6.37 11.53 -1.14
N ASN A 152 -5.30 11.66 -0.35
CA ASN A 152 -3.94 11.47 -0.86
C ASN A 152 -3.65 10.02 -1.21
N VAL A 153 -4.14 9.08 -0.40
CA VAL A 153 -3.99 7.64 -0.62
C VAL A 153 -5.38 7.01 -0.72
N VAL A 154 -5.62 6.25 -1.78
CA VAL A 154 -6.85 5.49 -1.97
C VAL A 154 -6.51 4.02 -1.89
N LEU A 155 -7.05 3.33 -0.89
CA LEU A 155 -6.90 1.89 -0.68
C LEU A 155 -8.17 1.20 -1.19
N ALA A 156 -8.14 0.75 -2.44
CA ALA A 156 -9.28 0.11 -3.08
C ALA A 156 -9.27 -1.39 -2.80
N GLN A 157 -10.00 -1.79 -1.76
CA GLN A 157 -10.18 -3.19 -1.38
C GLN A 157 -11.02 -3.93 -2.41
N ASN A 158 -10.59 -5.13 -2.80
CA ASN A 158 -11.35 -6.06 -3.62
C ASN A 158 -11.83 -5.42 -4.94
N LEU A 159 -10.97 -4.59 -5.55
CA LEU A 159 -11.29 -3.84 -6.78
C LEU A 159 -11.66 -4.77 -7.95
N ASP A 160 -11.16 -6.00 -7.94
CA ASP A 160 -11.48 -7.08 -8.87
C ASP A 160 -12.96 -7.52 -8.79
N HIS A 161 -13.59 -7.42 -7.62
CA HIS A 161 -15.01 -7.68 -7.42
C HIS A 161 -15.92 -6.51 -7.83
N ALA A 162 -15.36 -5.32 -8.10
CA ALA A 162 -16.13 -4.14 -8.51
C ALA A 162 -16.70 -4.30 -9.93
N PRO A 163 -17.87 -3.71 -10.24
CA PRO A 163 -18.38 -3.65 -11.61
C PRO A 163 -17.38 -3.03 -12.58
N ARG A 164 -17.40 -3.50 -13.84
CA ARG A 164 -16.54 -2.96 -14.91
C ARG A 164 -16.56 -1.44 -15.03
N ALA A 165 -17.73 -0.81 -14.83
CA ALA A 165 -17.84 0.64 -14.85
C ALA A 165 -17.00 1.32 -13.75
N VAL A 166 -17.00 0.78 -12.53
CA VAL A 166 -16.20 1.29 -11.41
C VAL A 166 -14.70 1.10 -11.68
N GLN A 167 -14.32 -0.08 -12.20
CA GLN A 167 -12.93 -0.33 -12.59
C GLN A 167 -12.45 0.62 -13.70
N ILE A 168 -13.31 0.94 -14.67
CA ILE A 168 -13.02 1.95 -15.71
C ILE A 168 -12.88 3.33 -15.07
N GLN A 169 -13.74 3.70 -14.13
CA GLN A 169 -13.64 4.99 -13.43
C GLN A 169 -12.34 5.10 -12.62
N ALA A 170 -11.93 4.02 -11.97
CA ALA A 170 -10.63 3.94 -11.31
C ALA A 170 -9.49 4.12 -12.34
N LEU A 171 -9.53 3.42 -13.47
CA LEU A 171 -8.55 3.55 -14.54
C LEU A 171 -8.45 5.00 -15.07
N GLU A 172 -9.58 5.68 -15.23
CA GLU A 172 -9.60 7.10 -15.60
C GLU A 172 -8.96 7.99 -14.53
N LEU A 173 -9.21 7.70 -13.25
CA LEU A 173 -8.58 8.41 -12.14
C LEU A 173 -7.05 8.22 -12.15
N LEU A 174 -6.56 7.00 -12.34
CA LEU A 174 -5.13 6.69 -12.46
C LEU A 174 -4.50 7.43 -13.65
N ARG A 175 -5.19 7.48 -14.80
CA ARG A 175 -4.68 8.08 -16.04
C ARG A 175 -4.72 9.60 -16.07
N ALA A 176 -5.86 10.18 -15.72
CA ALA A 176 -6.16 11.59 -15.89
C ALA A 176 -6.00 12.39 -14.60
N ARG A 177 -5.84 11.71 -13.46
CA ARG A 177 -5.83 12.32 -12.11
C ARG A 177 -7.07 13.17 -11.85
N ARG A 178 -8.19 12.78 -12.46
CA ARG A 178 -9.47 13.46 -12.40
C ARG A 178 -10.58 12.45 -12.23
N LEU A 179 -11.49 12.77 -11.33
CA LEU A 179 -12.74 12.07 -11.11
C LEU A 179 -13.87 12.92 -11.67
N PHE A 180 -14.68 12.36 -12.56
CA PHE A 180 -15.85 13.01 -13.11
C PHE A 180 -17.08 12.53 -12.36
N THR A 181 -17.70 13.42 -11.60
CA THR A 181 -19.00 13.16 -10.98
C THR A 181 -20.11 13.82 -11.80
N ARG A 182 -21.36 13.54 -11.45
CA ARG A 182 -22.53 14.12 -12.15
C ARG A 182 -22.57 15.64 -12.04
N THR A 183 -21.97 16.23 -11.01
CA THR A 183 -22.11 17.65 -10.67
C THR A 183 -20.79 18.41 -10.65
N SER A 184 -19.64 17.72 -10.63
CA SER A 184 -18.33 18.36 -10.54
C SER A 184 -17.21 17.47 -11.07
N VAL A 185 -16.08 18.09 -11.40
CA VAL A 185 -14.82 17.40 -11.70
C VAL A 185 -13.86 17.64 -10.55
N GLN A 186 -13.45 16.57 -9.88
CA GLN A 186 -12.50 16.61 -8.78
C GLN A 186 -11.13 16.19 -9.28
N THR A 187 -10.09 16.99 -9.02
CA THR A 187 -8.72 16.65 -9.40
C THR A 187 -8.01 16.00 -8.21
N ALA A 188 -7.30 14.90 -8.46
CA ALA A 188 -6.53 14.23 -7.41
C ALA A 188 -5.40 15.17 -6.88
N PRO A 189 -5.06 15.11 -5.59
CA PRO A 189 -3.97 15.91 -5.02
C PRO A 189 -2.65 15.71 -5.77
N LYS A 190 -1.68 16.63 -5.62
CA LYS A 190 -0.36 16.52 -6.27
C LYS A 190 0.38 15.24 -5.87
N GLN A 191 0.24 14.85 -4.60
CA GLN A 191 0.76 13.61 -4.05
C GLN A 191 -0.44 12.69 -3.87
N PHE A 192 -0.61 11.81 -4.85
CA PHE A 192 -1.75 10.92 -4.98
C PHE A 192 -1.24 9.52 -5.26
N LEU A 193 -1.64 8.58 -4.43
CA LEU A 193 -1.36 7.17 -4.57
C LEU A 193 -2.67 6.40 -4.56
N PHE A 194 -2.80 5.48 -5.50
CA PHE A 194 -3.88 4.51 -5.55
C PHE A 194 -3.25 3.14 -5.33
N VAL A 195 -3.77 2.39 -4.37
CA VAL A 195 -3.34 1.04 -4.04
C VAL A 195 -4.53 0.12 -4.26
N ALA A 196 -4.41 -0.82 -5.20
CA ALA A 196 -5.37 -1.90 -5.33
C ALA A 196 -5.02 -2.97 -4.28
N VAL A 197 -5.89 -3.20 -3.31
CA VAL A 197 -5.72 -4.23 -2.28
C VAL A 197 -6.58 -5.43 -2.65
N VAL A 198 -5.97 -6.55 -3.00
CA VAL A 198 -6.68 -7.70 -3.60
C VAL A 198 -6.40 -8.98 -2.83
N GLY A 199 -7.46 -9.70 -2.44
CA GLY A 199 -7.35 -11.04 -1.88
C GLY A 199 -7.09 -12.09 -2.97
N ALA A 200 -6.08 -12.94 -2.80
CA ALA A 200 -5.77 -14.03 -3.73
C ALA A 200 -5.08 -15.19 -3.00
N GLU A 201 -4.93 -16.34 -3.66
CA GLU A 201 -4.15 -17.48 -3.12
C GLU A 201 -2.64 -17.28 -3.26
N SER A 202 -2.20 -16.43 -4.21
CA SER A 202 -0.81 -16.05 -4.41
C SER A 202 -0.69 -14.68 -5.06
N GLY A 203 0.52 -14.12 -5.06
CA GLY A 203 0.83 -12.85 -5.69
C GLY A 203 0.48 -12.80 -7.19
N GLY A 204 0.79 -13.86 -7.92
CA GLY A 204 0.54 -13.98 -9.36
C GLY A 204 -0.93 -14.16 -9.71
N GLN A 205 -1.75 -14.64 -8.77
CA GLN A 205 -3.20 -14.79 -8.95
C GLN A 205 -3.99 -13.53 -8.61
N ALA A 206 -3.38 -12.56 -7.92
CA ALA A 206 -4.02 -11.28 -7.63
C ALA A 206 -4.14 -10.43 -8.90
N ARG A 207 -5.37 -10.33 -9.45
CA ARG A 207 -5.62 -9.67 -10.74
C ARG A 207 -6.82 -8.76 -10.69
N VAL A 208 -6.64 -7.57 -11.26
CA VAL A 208 -7.76 -6.73 -11.73
C VAL A 208 -7.89 -6.83 -13.25
N THR A 209 -8.74 -6.02 -13.88
CA THR A 209 -8.82 -6.00 -15.35
C THR A 209 -7.46 -5.73 -16.00
N HIS A 210 -7.22 -6.31 -17.18
CA HIS A 210 -5.96 -6.17 -17.94
C HIS A 210 -5.48 -4.71 -18.04
N HIS A 211 -6.40 -3.77 -18.31
CA HIS A 211 -6.05 -2.35 -18.40
C HIS A 211 -5.62 -1.75 -17.07
N LEU A 212 -6.26 -2.10 -15.94
CA LEU A 212 -5.81 -1.64 -14.63
C LEU A 212 -4.44 -2.24 -14.28
N ASN A 213 -4.26 -3.56 -14.46
CA ASN A 213 -2.96 -4.21 -14.24
C ASN A 213 -1.84 -3.51 -15.03
N ASP A 214 -2.13 -3.09 -16.27
CA ASP A 214 -1.14 -2.42 -17.11
C ASP A 214 -0.71 -1.05 -16.57
N PHE A 215 -1.56 -0.38 -15.78
CA PHE A 215 -1.30 0.91 -15.16
C PHE A 215 -0.72 0.82 -13.73
N LEU A 216 -0.74 -0.35 -13.09
CA LEU A 216 -0.15 -0.54 -11.77
C LEU A 216 1.35 -0.82 -11.87
N TYR A 217 2.16 0.08 -11.34
CA TYR A 217 3.63 0.11 -11.32
C TYR A 217 4.28 -1.20 -10.92
N LEU A 218 3.89 -1.72 -9.76
CA LEU A 218 4.43 -2.93 -9.15
C LEU A 218 3.30 -3.67 -8.41
N ALA A 219 3.55 -4.94 -8.16
CA ALA A 219 2.77 -5.77 -7.25
C ALA A 219 3.64 -6.29 -6.11
N HIS A 220 3.04 -6.41 -4.93
CA HIS A 220 3.64 -7.04 -3.77
C HIS A 220 2.63 -7.99 -3.12
N TRP A 221 3.04 -9.25 -2.96
CA TRP A 221 2.37 -10.20 -2.09
C TRP A 221 2.86 -10.01 -0.66
N HIS A 222 1.93 -9.89 0.28
CA HIS A 222 2.17 -9.84 1.72
C HIS A 222 1.64 -11.12 2.35
N ASP A 223 2.54 -11.85 3.00
CA ASP A 223 2.22 -13.06 3.74
C ASP A 223 1.66 -12.66 5.11
N PRO A 224 0.45 -13.10 5.50
CA PRO A 224 -0.10 -12.82 6.83
C PRO A 224 0.81 -13.27 7.98
N GLU A 225 1.71 -14.24 7.75
CA GLU A 225 2.68 -14.69 8.74
C GLU A 225 3.76 -13.64 9.06
N ASP A 226 3.99 -12.66 8.17
CA ASP A 226 4.91 -11.54 8.40
C ASP A 226 4.38 -10.56 9.48
N GLY A 227 3.09 -10.65 9.81
CA GLY A 227 2.41 -9.82 10.82
C GLY A 227 2.07 -8.42 10.33
N PHE A 228 1.38 -7.66 11.19
CA PHE A 228 0.93 -6.29 10.92
C PHE A 228 1.45 -5.34 11.99
N ALA A 229 2.65 -4.81 11.76
CA ALA A 229 3.44 -4.09 12.76
C ALA A 229 2.65 -2.97 13.47
N TYR A 230 1.91 -2.13 12.73
CA TYR A 230 1.17 -1.03 13.33
C TYR A 230 -0.13 -1.46 14.01
N LEU A 231 -0.83 -2.47 13.48
CA LEU A 231 -2.01 -3.03 14.13
C LEU A 231 -1.67 -3.73 15.45
N GLU A 232 -0.55 -4.45 15.49
CA GLU A 232 -0.04 -5.10 16.70
C GLU A 232 0.34 -4.05 17.75
N GLU A 233 1.08 -3.01 17.37
CA GLU A 233 1.41 -1.87 18.26
C GLU A 233 0.13 -1.22 18.84
N GLN A 234 -0.88 -0.96 18.00
CA GLN A 234 -2.13 -0.35 18.45
C GLN A 234 -2.93 -1.26 19.40
N ALA A 235 -2.90 -2.57 19.20
CA ALA A 235 -3.56 -3.54 20.08
C ALA A 235 -2.88 -3.60 21.46
N GLU A 236 -1.55 -3.54 21.52
CA GLU A 236 -0.77 -3.52 22.75
C GLU A 236 -1.02 -2.24 23.57
N GLU A 237 -1.04 -1.07 22.93
CA GLU A 237 -1.36 0.21 23.56
C GLU A 237 -2.79 0.24 24.13
N GLY A 238 -3.74 -0.33 23.41
CA GLY A 238 -5.14 -0.46 23.83
C GLY A 238 -5.32 -1.32 25.09
N TRP A 239 -4.55 -2.41 25.21
CA TRP A 239 -4.55 -3.26 26.40
C TRP A 239 -3.88 -2.58 27.61
N ALA A 240 -2.79 -1.85 27.38
CA ALA A 240 -2.11 -1.08 28.42
C ALA A 240 -2.98 0.08 28.97
N GLY A 241 -3.77 0.72 28.11
CA GLY A 241 -4.70 1.80 28.50
C GLY A 241 -5.94 1.35 29.29
N ALA A 242 -6.38 0.10 29.11
CA ALA A 242 -7.55 -0.45 29.81
C ALA A 242 -7.25 -0.96 31.24
N GLY A 243 -5.98 -1.04 31.65
CA GLY A 243 -5.54 -1.53 32.96
C GLY A 243 -5.56 -0.51 34.12
N GLY A 244 -6.09 0.70 33.90
CA GLY A 244 -6.02 1.83 34.85
C GLY A 244 -7.12 1.94 35.91
N PHE A 245 -8.00 0.94 36.09
CA PHE A 245 -9.03 0.95 37.13
C PHE A 245 -9.17 -0.42 37.81
N GLY A 246 -8.50 -0.60 38.95
CA GLY A 246 -8.63 -1.83 39.74
C GLY A 246 -7.73 -1.90 40.98
N GLY A 247 -7.61 -0.81 41.74
CA GLY A 247 -7.02 -0.84 43.07
C GLY A 247 -7.97 -1.49 44.09
N HIS A 248 -7.38 -2.26 45.02
CA HIS A 248 -7.91 -2.61 46.35
C HIS A 248 -8.80 -3.86 46.50
N LEU A 249 -8.17 -5.03 46.66
CA LEU A 249 -8.66 -6.03 47.62
C LEU A 249 -7.52 -6.77 48.34
N GLY A 250 -7.34 -6.41 49.61
CA GLY A 250 -7.27 -7.40 50.70
C GLY A 250 -6.06 -8.32 50.76
N LYS A 251 -4.98 -7.83 51.36
CA LYS A 251 -3.98 -8.61 52.09
C LYS A 251 -4.68 -9.45 53.17
N LEU A 252 -4.78 -10.77 52.99
CA LEU A 252 -5.07 -11.74 54.05
C LEU A 252 -4.03 -12.86 53.96
N GLY A 253 -3.08 -12.83 54.89
CA GLY A 253 -2.22 -13.95 55.15
C GLY A 253 -2.97 -15.01 55.95
N VAL A 254 -2.82 -16.27 55.56
CA VAL A 254 -3.00 -17.42 56.44
C VAL A 254 -1.84 -18.38 56.15
N ALA A 255 -0.99 -18.53 57.16
CA ALA A 255 -0.02 -19.61 57.25
C ALA A 255 -0.76 -20.91 57.58
N ASN A 256 -0.30 -22.04 57.03
CA ASN A 256 -0.10 -23.22 57.87
C ASN A 256 0.87 -24.22 57.25
N ASN A 257 1.79 -24.65 58.10
CA ASN A 257 2.79 -25.69 57.91
C ASN A 257 2.22 -27.10 58.17
N ASN A 258 3.09 -28.07 57.89
CA ASN A 258 3.26 -29.43 58.42
C ASN A 258 2.77 -30.54 57.47
N ASN A 259 3.72 -31.24 56.83
CA ASN A 259 4.43 -32.47 57.31
C ASN A 259 3.55 -33.70 57.05
N ASP A 260 4.01 -34.88 56.64
CA ASP A 260 5.34 -35.48 56.49
C ASP A 260 5.10 -36.85 55.82
N ASN A 261 6.19 -37.42 55.28
CA ASN A 261 6.43 -38.84 54.97
C ASN A 261 5.71 -39.44 53.75
N ASP A 262 6.28 -40.38 53.02
CA ASP A 262 7.63 -40.93 52.78
C ASP A 262 7.34 -41.96 51.66
N ASP A 263 8.23 -42.13 50.69
CA ASP A 263 8.77 -43.44 50.32
C ASP A 263 9.48 -43.40 48.96
N GLU A 264 10.69 -43.95 49.02
CA GLU A 264 11.75 -44.06 48.03
C GLU A 264 11.39 -44.92 46.80
N ALA A 265 11.98 -44.55 45.66
CA ALA A 265 12.78 -45.38 44.74
C ALA A 265 12.84 -44.59 43.41
N GLY A 266 13.95 -43.99 42.98
CA GLY A 266 15.26 -44.59 42.82
C GLY A 266 15.37 -45.12 41.40
N ASP A 267 15.90 -44.33 40.45
CA ASP A 267 16.82 -44.82 39.40
C ASP A 267 17.45 -43.68 38.59
N ASP A 268 18.58 -44.01 37.97
CA ASP A 268 19.75 -43.23 37.59
C ASP A 268 19.63 -42.16 36.47
N SER A 269 20.51 -41.16 36.59
CA SER A 269 21.07 -40.30 35.53
C SER A 269 22.29 -40.99 34.90
N PRO A 270 22.68 -40.83 33.59
CA PRO A 270 23.45 -39.64 33.17
C PRO A 270 23.43 -39.20 31.67
N TYR A 271 23.61 -37.88 31.46
CA TYR A 271 24.30 -37.14 30.36
C TYR A 271 24.25 -37.55 28.86
N ALA A 272 23.76 -36.63 28.00
CA ALA A 272 24.40 -36.10 26.76
C ALA A 272 23.43 -35.09 26.06
N LYS A 273 23.62 -33.75 26.12
CA LYS A 273 24.25 -32.88 25.08
C LYS A 273 24.20 -33.40 23.63
N THR A 274 23.42 -32.76 22.74
CA THR A 274 23.84 -31.80 21.68
C THR A 274 22.76 -31.60 20.60
N ASP A 275 22.52 -30.33 20.28
CA ASP A 275 22.40 -29.68 18.95
C ASP A 275 21.26 -30.04 17.96
N ASP A 276 20.34 -29.08 17.84
CA ASP A 276 19.88 -28.31 16.65
C ASP A 276 19.32 -28.95 15.34
N ASP A 277 18.53 -28.09 14.67
CA ASP A 277 18.15 -28.04 13.24
C ASP A 277 16.75 -28.53 12.81
N GLN A 278 15.72 -27.74 13.14
CA GLN A 278 14.49 -27.62 12.34
C GLN A 278 14.72 -26.58 11.23
N VAL A 279 14.77 -27.02 9.96
CA VAL A 279 14.88 -26.17 8.77
C VAL A 279 13.48 -25.75 8.32
N SER A 280 13.16 -24.46 8.50
CA SER A 280 12.06 -23.77 7.81
C SER A 280 12.37 -23.64 6.32
N THR A 281 11.36 -23.83 5.48
CA THR A 281 11.40 -23.53 4.06
C THR A 281 11.39 -22.02 3.85
N ASP A 282 12.47 -21.53 3.23
CA ASP A 282 12.88 -20.13 3.13
C ASP A 282 11.99 -19.31 2.17
N SER A 283 11.32 -18.29 2.71
CA SER A 283 10.58 -17.25 1.98
C SER A 283 11.55 -16.27 1.33
N GLY A 284 11.88 -16.53 0.06
CA GLY A 284 12.77 -15.69 -0.73
C GLY A 284 12.11 -14.41 -1.26
N SER A 285 11.81 -13.43 -0.40
CA SER A 285 11.57 -12.05 -0.89
C SER A 285 11.98 -10.92 0.06
N SER A 286 12.93 -11.15 0.98
CA SER A 286 13.53 -10.04 1.74
C SER A 286 14.39 -9.15 0.84
N VAL A 287 14.10 -7.85 0.82
CA VAL A 287 14.83 -6.83 0.04
C VAL A 287 16.21 -6.49 0.64
N VAL A 288 16.62 -7.13 1.75
CA VAL A 288 17.94 -6.87 2.37
C VAL A 288 18.70 -8.18 2.62
N LYS A 289 19.68 -8.48 1.77
CA LYS A 289 20.49 -9.69 1.86
C LYS A 289 21.47 -9.62 3.05
N ARG A 290 21.26 -10.44 4.10
CA ARG A 290 22.31 -10.85 5.04
C ARG A 290 23.13 -11.97 4.38
N GLY A 291 24.46 -11.84 4.35
CA GLY A 291 25.34 -12.86 3.78
C GLY A 291 26.26 -13.49 4.82
N VAL A 292 26.37 -14.82 4.83
CA VAL A 292 27.60 -15.66 4.84
C VAL A 292 27.17 -17.07 4.38
N GLY A 293 27.92 -17.71 3.48
CA GLY A 293 27.51 -18.97 2.81
C GLY A 293 28.21 -20.25 3.27
N SER A 294 27.88 -21.38 2.63
CA SER A 294 28.81 -22.46 2.24
C SER A 294 28.07 -23.56 1.44
N MET A 295 28.87 -24.33 0.72
CA MET A 295 28.60 -25.23 -0.42
C MET A 295 28.07 -26.64 -0.07
N ALA A 296 27.59 -27.32 -1.15
CA ALA A 296 27.68 -28.76 -1.44
C ALA A 296 26.67 -29.70 -0.73
N ASN A 297 26.15 -30.80 -1.30
CA ASN A 297 26.15 -31.41 -2.63
C ASN A 297 25.15 -32.60 -2.58
N SER A 298 24.46 -32.85 -3.70
CA SER A 298 23.98 -34.15 -4.21
C SER A 298 23.47 -35.28 -3.28
N GLY A 299 22.31 -35.84 -3.64
CA GLY A 299 22.28 -37.27 -3.99
C GLY A 299 21.11 -38.13 -3.51
N LEU A 300 20.20 -38.40 -4.46
CA LEU A 300 19.63 -39.71 -4.80
C LEU A 300 18.61 -40.45 -3.89
N ILE A 301 17.43 -40.66 -4.48
CA ILE A 301 16.73 -41.95 -4.72
C ILE A 301 16.44 -42.84 -3.49
N ASN A 302 15.17 -43.07 -3.14
CA ASN A 302 14.34 -44.17 -3.67
C ASN A 302 12.99 -44.29 -2.92
N GLU A 303 11.94 -44.66 -3.68
CA GLU A 303 10.88 -45.66 -3.42
C GLU A 303 10.41 -45.97 -1.99
N SER A 304 9.16 -46.35 -1.68
CA SER A 304 7.88 -46.54 -2.36
C SER A 304 6.93 -47.19 -1.33
N TYR A 305 5.63 -47.17 -1.65
CA TYR A 305 4.60 -48.18 -1.31
C TYR A 305 3.65 -48.04 -0.10
N HIS A 306 2.36 -48.12 -0.48
CA HIS A 306 1.19 -48.76 0.13
C HIS A 306 0.47 -48.09 1.31
N SER A 307 -0.74 -47.53 1.14
CA SER A 307 -2.09 -48.14 0.91
C SER A 307 -2.78 -48.64 2.19
N ALA A 308 -3.96 -48.07 2.49
CA ALA A 308 -5.23 -48.71 2.93
C ALA A 308 -6.10 -47.68 3.70
N LEU A 309 -7.17 -47.13 3.12
CA LEU A 309 -8.57 -47.63 3.14
C LEU A 309 -9.12 -47.97 4.53
N SER A 310 -10.11 -47.19 5.01
CA SER A 310 -11.53 -47.61 5.20
C SER A 310 -12.29 -46.65 6.14
N GLY A 311 -13.49 -46.21 5.72
CA GLY A 311 -14.55 -45.68 6.60
C GLY A 311 -15.24 -46.80 7.40
N PRO A 312 -16.50 -46.66 7.90
CA PRO A 312 -17.52 -45.64 7.62
C PRO A 312 -18.21 -45.04 8.88
N GLY A 313 -19.07 -44.04 8.66
CA GLY A 313 -19.71 -43.22 9.69
C GLY A 313 -20.96 -43.78 10.36
N LEU A 314 -21.65 -42.90 11.11
CA LEU A 314 -23.05 -43.01 11.58
C LEU A 314 -23.45 -41.67 12.25
N GLY A 315 -24.55 -41.04 11.81
CA GLY A 315 -25.39 -40.18 12.66
C GLY A 315 -26.37 -41.05 13.50
N PRO A 316 -27.34 -40.51 14.28
CA PRO A 316 -27.98 -39.19 14.18
C PRO A 316 -28.31 -38.52 15.56
N GLY A 317 -29.01 -37.37 15.56
CA GLY A 317 -29.94 -37.03 16.66
C GLY A 317 -29.82 -35.64 17.30
N ARG A 318 -30.87 -34.83 17.13
CA ARG A 318 -31.14 -33.52 17.77
C ARG A 318 -31.69 -33.65 19.20
N LEU A 319 -31.18 -32.85 20.15
CA LEU A 319 -31.84 -32.16 21.29
C LEU A 319 -30.81 -31.09 21.74
N GLY A 320 -31.05 -29.77 21.88
CA GLY A 320 -32.07 -29.11 22.68
C GLY A 320 -31.48 -28.71 24.06
N GLY A 321 -30.77 -27.58 24.17
CA GLY A 321 -30.23 -27.10 25.45
C GLY A 321 -29.60 -25.71 25.37
N ALA A 322 -30.18 -24.76 26.10
CA ALA A 322 -29.74 -23.37 26.22
C ALA A 322 -28.41 -23.27 26.98
N GLY A 323 -27.44 -22.57 26.41
CA GLY A 323 -26.18 -22.19 27.05
C GLY A 323 -25.82 -20.77 26.61
N VAL A 324 -25.95 -19.82 27.53
CA VAL A 324 -25.57 -18.42 27.36
C VAL A 324 -24.05 -18.35 27.44
N SER A 325 -23.38 -18.20 26.30
CA SER A 325 -21.94 -17.89 26.23
C SER A 325 -21.78 -16.40 25.93
N LEU A 326 -21.45 -15.64 26.97
CA LEU A 326 -21.06 -14.24 26.88
C LEU A 326 -19.59 -14.18 26.41
N SER A 327 -19.40 -14.07 25.10
CA SER A 327 -18.17 -13.55 24.50
C SER A 327 -18.42 -12.10 24.09
N PRO A 328 -17.53 -11.14 24.38
CA PRO A 328 -17.74 -9.75 23.98
C PRO A 328 -17.49 -9.64 22.48
N GLN A 329 -18.56 -9.60 21.69
CA GLN A 329 -18.49 -9.16 20.30
C GLN A 329 -18.31 -7.63 20.29
N LEU A 330 -17.15 -7.17 19.82
CA LEU A 330 -16.96 -5.80 19.37
C LEU A 330 -17.74 -5.62 18.07
N THR A 331 -18.97 -5.13 18.19
CA THR A 331 -19.77 -4.66 17.05
C THR A 331 -19.21 -3.32 16.57
N PHE A 332 -18.35 -3.33 15.55
CA PHE A 332 -18.08 -2.13 14.76
C PHE A 332 -19.30 -1.85 13.88
N HIS A 333 -20.06 -0.82 14.22
CA HIS A 333 -21.13 -0.33 13.36
C HIS A 333 -20.50 0.34 12.13
N SER A 334 -20.77 -0.25 10.97
CA SER A 334 -20.43 0.27 9.65
C SER A 334 -21.21 1.58 9.40
N ASN A 335 -20.63 2.72 9.78
CA ASN A 335 -20.87 4.08 9.23
C ASN A 335 -20.14 5.16 10.05
N ASP A 336 -18.83 5.01 10.29
CA ASP A 336 -18.02 6.15 10.74
C ASP A 336 -16.78 6.31 9.83
N PRO A 337 -16.87 7.12 8.75
CA PRO A 337 -15.72 7.41 7.88
C PRO A 337 -14.73 8.42 8.51
N THR A 338 -14.79 8.68 9.81
CA THR A 338 -13.99 9.72 10.47
C THR A 338 -13.68 9.39 11.93
N ALA A 339 -12.99 8.28 12.19
CA ALA A 339 -12.31 8.05 13.47
C ALA A 339 -10.78 8.09 13.32
N VAL A 340 -10.27 8.99 12.48
CA VAL A 340 -8.99 9.65 12.74
C VAL A 340 -9.36 11.10 13.03
N GLY A 341 -9.43 11.43 14.33
CA GLY A 341 -9.73 12.78 14.78
C GLY A 341 -8.70 13.80 14.28
N PRO A 342 -9.00 15.11 14.39
CA PRO A 342 -8.03 16.16 14.07
C PRO A 342 -6.75 15.92 14.89
N THR A 343 -5.63 15.96 14.18
CA THR A 343 -4.28 15.67 14.64
C THR A 343 -3.82 16.67 15.71
N GLU A 344 -4.28 16.54 16.95
CA GLU A 344 -3.67 17.19 18.11
C GLU A 344 -2.78 16.16 18.83
N GLY A 345 -1.48 16.17 18.52
CA GLY A 345 -0.46 15.42 19.26
C GLY A 345 0.29 14.31 18.53
N LEU A 346 0.09 14.10 17.22
CA LEU A 346 0.78 13.06 16.47
C LEU A 346 2.27 13.37 16.26
N GLU A 347 3.12 12.37 16.51
CA GLU A 347 4.52 12.39 16.11
C GLU A 347 4.66 12.73 14.61
N PRO A 348 5.74 13.44 14.23
CA PRO A 348 5.98 13.74 12.82
C PRO A 348 6.10 12.43 12.02
N PRO A 349 5.67 12.42 10.75
CA PRO A 349 5.80 11.22 9.92
C PRO A 349 7.26 10.80 9.79
N LEU A 350 7.51 9.49 9.74
CA LEU A 350 8.86 8.93 9.67
C LEU A 350 9.64 9.50 8.47
N LEU A 351 8.97 9.60 7.32
CA LEU A 351 9.48 10.17 6.08
C LEU A 351 8.68 11.41 5.69
N SER A 352 9.39 12.52 5.54
CA SER A 352 8.85 13.80 5.07
C SER A 352 8.71 13.85 3.55
N ASP A 353 7.82 14.71 3.06
CA ASP A 353 7.65 14.99 1.63
C ASP A 353 8.96 15.42 0.94
N SER A 354 9.84 16.14 1.65
CA SER A 354 11.15 16.55 1.13
C SER A 354 12.10 15.36 0.96
N GLU A 355 12.08 14.39 1.87
CA GLU A 355 12.91 13.18 1.76
C GLU A 355 12.44 12.31 0.59
N ILE A 356 11.13 12.14 0.43
CA ILE A 356 10.55 11.41 -0.72
C ILE A 356 10.88 12.12 -2.04
N ALA A 357 10.77 13.45 -2.09
CA ALA A 357 11.14 14.24 -3.26
C ALA A 357 12.64 14.14 -3.58
N HIS A 358 13.50 14.09 -2.55
CA HIS A 358 14.93 13.89 -2.70
C HIS A 358 15.23 12.50 -3.30
N LEU A 359 14.60 11.43 -2.79
CA LEU A 359 14.73 10.07 -3.35
C LEU A 359 14.23 10.00 -4.81
N ALA A 360 13.13 10.68 -5.12
CA ALA A 360 12.64 10.80 -6.49
C ALA A 360 13.62 11.54 -7.42
N GLN A 361 14.35 12.53 -6.90
CA GLN A 361 15.39 13.19 -7.67
C GLN A 361 16.62 12.28 -7.87
N LEU A 362 17.00 11.52 -6.84
CA LEU A 362 18.10 10.56 -6.94
C LEU A 362 17.80 9.47 -7.97
N SER A 363 16.59 8.89 -7.96
CA SER A 363 16.21 7.83 -8.91
C SER A 363 16.29 8.27 -10.38
N LEU A 364 16.03 9.55 -10.67
CA LEU A 364 16.18 10.12 -12.02
C LEU A 364 17.64 10.22 -12.48
N ASN A 365 18.59 10.34 -11.54
CA ASN A 365 20.02 10.49 -11.82
C ASN A 365 20.80 9.18 -11.78
N VAL A 366 20.16 8.06 -11.42
CA VAL A 366 20.81 6.74 -11.36
C VAL A 366 21.36 6.35 -12.74
N CYS A 367 22.63 5.92 -12.76
CA CYS A 367 23.29 5.39 -13.94
C CYS A 367 22.83 3.96 -14.25
N VAL A 368 22.58 3.68 -15.54
CA VAL A 368 22.28 2.33 -16.03
C VAL A 368 23.27 2.00 -17.12
N ASP A 369 24.18 1.08 -16.83
CA ASP A 369 25.17 0.64 -17.81
C ASP A 369 24.52 -0.08 -18.99
N ILE A 370 25.20 -0.02 -20.14
CA ILE A 370 24.70 -0.59 -21.40
C ILE A 370 24.46 -2.10 -21.25
N ASP A 371 25.30 -2.80 -20.50
CA ASP A 371 25.18 -4.25 -20.28
C ASP A 371 24.01 -4.59 -19.36
N VAL A 372 23.74 -3.77 -18.34
CA VAL A 372 22.56 -3.90 -17.46
C VAL A 372 21.27 -3.59 -18.24
N ARG A 373 21.29 -2.57 -19.09
CA ARG A 373 20.16 -2.28 -20.00
C ARG A 373 19.92 -3.42 -20.98
N ARG A 374 20.99 -4.05 -21.50
CA ARG A 374 20.87 -5.24 -22.35
C ARG A 374 20.27 -6.42 -21.57
N TYR A 375 20.70 -6.63 -20.34
CA TYR A 375 20.14 -7.66 -19.45
C TYR A 375 18.64 -7.46 -19.23
N GLN A 376 18.20 -6.24 -18.91
CA GLN A 376 16.78 -5.88 -18.81
C GLN A 376 16.02 -6.21 -20.10
N MET A 377 16.52 -5.80 -21.27
CA MET A 377 15.85 -6.08 -22.56
C MET A 377 15.81 -7.57 -22.90
N ASN A 378 16.84 -8.33 -22.53
CA ASN A 378 16.86 -9.78 -22.70
C ASN A 378 15.78 -10.45 -21.85
N ILE A 379 15.62 -10.06 -20.57
CA ILE A 379 14.53 -10.55 -19.72
C ILE A 379 13.16 -10.29 -20.39
N VAL A 380 12.92 -9.06 -20.86
CA VAL A 380 11.67 -8.70 -21.54
C VAL A 380 11.44 -9.56 -22.79
N ALA A 381 12.47 -9.81 -23.59
CA ALA A 381 12.38 -10.65 -24.78
C ALA A 381 12.06 -12.10 -24.43
N PHE A 382 12.73 -12.67 -23.42
CA PHE A 382 12.50 -14.04 -22.99
C PHE A 382 11.11 -14.22 -22.37
N LEU A 383 10.63 -13.28 -21.55
CA LEU A 383 9.26 -13.31 -21.04
C LEU A 383 8.22 -13.31 -22.17
N ARG A 384 8.43 -12.52 -23.24
CA ARG A 384 7.53 -12.50 -24.42
C ARG A 384 7.56 -13.78 -25.25
N MET A 385 8.71 -14.46 -25.28
CA MET A 385 8.88 -15.72 -26.02
C MET A 385 8.55 -16.95 -25.19
N HIS A 386 8.41 -16.80 -23.87
CA HIS A 386 8.08 -17.89 -22.97
C HIS A 386 6.78 -18.58 -23.42
N ARG A 387 6.78 -19.91 -23.36
CA ARG A 387 5.73 -20.73 -23.97
C ARG A 387 4.41 -20.65 -23.19
N ALA A 388 4.50 -20.60 -21.86
CA ALA A 388 3.33 -20.47 -20.98
C ALA A 388 2.70 -19.06 -20.98
N VAL A 389 3.33 -18.08 -21.64
CA VAL A 389 2.89 -16.69 -21.61
C VAL A 389 2.03 -16.36 -22.84
N SER A 390 0.79 -15.95 -22.55
CA SER A 390 -0.19 -15.42 -23.49
C SER A 390 -0.05 -13.91 -23.70
N GLY A 391 0.27 -13.17 -22.63
CA GLY A 391 0.21 -11.71 -22.63
C GLY A 391 0.84 -11.07 -21.40
N GLY A 392 0.64 -9.76 -21.22
CA GLY A 392 1.07 -9.01 -20.03
C GLY A 392 2.39 -8.24 -20.13
N ILE A 393 3.24 -8.55 -21.12
CA ILE A 393 4.55 -7.88 -21.29
C ILE A 393 4.43 -6.70 -22.27
N THR A 394 3.67 -5.70 -21.85
CA THR A 394 3.39 -4.48 -22.64
C THR A 394 4.60 -3.53 -22.67
N PRO A 395 4.64 -2.54 -23.60
CA PRO A 395 5.62 -1.46 -23.54
C PRO A 395 5.56 -0.64 -22.25
N GLN A 396 4.36 -0.47 -21.67
CA GLN A 396 4.18 0.22 -20.38
C GLN A 396 4.82 -0.57 -19.24
N ALA A 397 4.66 -1.90 -19.22
CA ALA A 397 5.34 -2.76 -18.27
C ALA A 397 6.86 -2.61 -18.36
N THR A 398 7.42 -2.55 -19.57
CA THR A 398 8.87 -2.31 -19.78
C THR A 398 9.31 -0.93 -19.25
N LYS A 399 8.47 0.10 -19.38
CA LYS A 399 8.73 1.43 -18.79
C LYS A 399 8.74 1.36 -17.26
N HIS A 400 7.74 0.71 -16.65
CA HIS A 400 7.69 0.51 -15.19
C HIS A 400 8.89 -0.30 -14.70
N PHE A 401 9.32 -1.30 -15.48
CA PHE A 401 10.51 -2.09 -15.19
C PHE A 401 11.79 -1.23 -15.16
N GLU A 402 12.02 -0.39 -16.17
CA GLU A 402 13.16 0.55 -16.17
C GLU A 402 13.06 1.58 -15.03
N GLN A 403 11.86 2.05 -14.72
CA GLN A 403 11.65 3.01 -13.65
C GLN A 403 11.88 2.39 -12.28
N LEU A 404 11.45 1.14 -12.04
CA LEU A 404 11.62 0.44 -10.76
C LEU A 404 13.07 0.09 -10.46
N MET A 405 13.82 -0.40 -11.44
CA MET A 405 15.25 -0.69 -11.22
C MET A 405 16.03 0.58 -10.81
N ARG A 406 15.64 1.76 -11.32
CA ARG A 406 16.21 3.06 -10.94
C ARG A 406 15.71 3.55 -9.57
N SER A 407 14.44 3.34 -9.23
CA SER A 407 13.90 3.70 -7.92
C SER A 407 14.49 2.87 -6.77
N LEU A 408 14.89 1.63 -7.04
CA LEU A 408 15.50 0.74 -6.04
C LEU A 408 16.93 1.13 -5.67
N ALA A 409 17.74 1.62 -6.63
CA ALA A 409 19.18 1.86 -6.39
C ALA A 409 19.45 2.86 -5.25
N PRO A 410 18.79 4.03 -5.17
CA PRO A 410 19.00 4.99 -4.08
C PRO A 410 18.61 4.46 -2.70
N LEU A 411 17.67 3.52 -2.64
CA LEU A 411 17.25 2.88 -1.38
C LEU A 411 18.34 1.97 -0.81
N HIS A 412 19.25 1.48 -1.66
CA HIS A 412 20.45 0.75 -1.26
C HIS A 412 21.70 1.64 -1.18
N GLY A 413 21.55 2.96 -1.27
CA GLY A 413 22.67 3.90 -1.31
C GLY A 413 23.53 3.81 -2.58
N LEU A 414 22.99 3.23 -3.66
CA LEU A 414 23.67 3.09 -4.95
C LEU A 414 23.21 4.19 -5.92
N ASP A 415 24.15 4.74 -6.68
CA ASP A 415 23.90 5.67 -7.79
C ASP A 415 23.87 4.97 -9.16
N PHE A 416 24.00 3.64 -9.18
CA PHE A 416 23.90 2.81 -10.39
C PHE A 416 23.03 1.58 -10.15
N VAL A 417 22.48 1.02 -11.23
CA VAL A 417 21.67 -0.21 -11.15
C VAL A 417 22.53 -1.46 -11.27
N THR A 418 22.35 -2.40 -10.33
CA THR A 418 22.98 -3.73 -10.38
C THR A 418 22.05 -4.78 -11.00
N PRO A 419 22.57 -5.89 -11.54
CA PRO A 419 21.73 -6.97 -12.08
C PRO A 419 20.78 -7.59 -11.06
N ALA A 420 21.16 -7.60 -9.77
CA ALA A 420 20.29 -8.08 -8.69
C ALA A 420 19.03 -7.21 -8.55
N LEU A 421 19.16 -5.88 -8.66
CA LEU A 421 18.03 -4.96 -8.65
C LEU A 421 17.13 -5.16 -9.88
N VAL A 422 17.71 -5.51 -11.04
CA VAL A 422 16.94 -5.86 -12.23
C VAL A 422 16.12 -7.13 -12.00
N GLY A 423 16.68 -8.16 -11.36
CA GLY A 423 15.94 -9.37 -11.00
C GLY A 423 14.76 -9.06 -10.05
N LEU A 424 15.01 -8.28 -8.99
CA LEU A 424 13.98 -7.87 -8.04
C LEU A 424 12.86 -7.07 -8.73
N ALA A 425 13.23 -6.10 -9.56
CA ALA A 425 12.27 -5.29 -10.30
C ALA A 425 11.44 -6.12 -11.28
N ALA A 426 12.02 -7.16 -11.91
CA ALA A 426 11.29 -8.06 -12.78
C ALA A 426 10.20 -8.82 -12.01
N LYS A 427 10.54 -9.37 -10.83
CA LYS A 427 9.59 -10.05 -9.94
C LYS A 427 8.44 -9.12 -9.56
N LYS A 428 8.73 -7.91 -9.07
CA LYS A 428 7.68 -6.98 -8.62
C LYS A 428 6.82 -6.40 -9.77
N VAL A 429 7.38 -6.16 -10.95
CA VAL A 429 6.63 -5.52 -12.07
C VAL A 429 5.76 -6.53 -12.81
N TYR A 430 6.25 -7.76 -13.03
CA TYR A 430 5.57 -8.72 -13.90
C TYR A 430 4.62 -9.69 -13.17
N LEU A 431 4.70 -9.78 -11.84
CA LEU A 431 3.87 -10.66 -11.00
C LEU A 431 2.37 -10.58 -11.33
N HIS A 432 1.80 -9.38 -11.32
CA HIS A 432 0.37 -9.15 -11.61
C HIS A 432 0.07 -8.94 -13.10
N ARG A 433 1.08 -9.01 -13.98
CA ARG A 433 0.93 -8.68 -15.40
C ARG A 433 0.93 -9.90 -16.30
N ILE A 434 1.79 -10.88 -16.04
CA ILE A 434 1.95 -12.05 -16.92
C ILE A 434 0.63 -12.79 -17.06
N GLU A 435 0.08 -12.90 -18.26
CA GLU A 435 -1.11 -13.71 -18.50
C GLU A 435 -0.67 -15.10 -18.93
N ILE A 436 -1.00 -16.12 -18.12
CA ILE A 436 -0.75 -17.52 -18.47
C ILE A 436 -1.75 -17.97 -19.53
N VAL A 437 -1.32 -18.85 -20.43
CA VAL A 437 -2.18 -19.45 -21.45
C VAL A 437 -3.34 -20.21 -20.78
N ALA A 438 -4.55 -19.68 -20.93
CA ALA A 438 -5.74 -20.18 -20.22
C ALA A 438 -6.20 -21.59 -20.60
N SER A 439 -5.84 -22.08 -21.79
CA SER A 439 -6.14 -23.45 -22.19
C SER A 439 -5.09 -24.00 -23.17
N PRO A 440 -4.76 -25.31 -23.12
CA PRO A 440 -3.75 -25.91 -23.99
C PRO A 440 -4.00 -25.64 -25.48
N GLU A 441 -5.26 -25.57 -25.91
CA GLU A 441 -5.65 -25.36 -27.31
C GLU A 441 -5.28 -23.97 -27.84
N ARG A 442 -5.12 -22.99 -26.94
CA ARG A 442 -4.76 -21.60 -27.28
C ARG A 442 -3.25 -21.38 -27.32
N GLU A 443 -2.45 -22.38 -26.93
CA GLU A 443 -1.01 -22.31 -26.98
C GLU A 443 -0.51 -22.29 -28.44
N ARG A 444 0.57 -21.53 -28.71
CA ARG A 444 1.03 -21.22 -30.07
C ARG A 444 1.41 -22.46 -30.89
N SER A 445 1.94 -23.51 -30.26
CA SER A 445 2.37 -24.74 -30.92
C SER A 445 1.21 -25.63 -31.39
N MET A 446 -0.02 -25.38 -30.95
CA MET A 446 -1.22 -26.07 -31.46
C MET A 446 -1.44 -25.81 -32.94
N GLN A 447 -1.06 -24.62 -33.43
CA GLN A 447 -1.11 -24.28 -34.86
C GLN A 447 -0.15 -25.13 -35.71
N TRP A 448 0.80 -25.80 -35.06
CA TRP A 448 1.84 -26.62 -35.67
C TRP A 448 1.66 -28.12 -35.37
N GLY A 449 0.51 -28.52 -34.84
CA GLY A 449 0.14 -29.92 -34.64
C GLY A 449 0.69 -30.56 -33.37
N SER A 450 0.98 -29.77 -32.32
CA SER A 450 1.37 -30.32 -31.01
C SER A 450 0.23 -31.10 -30.38
N GLU A 451 0.57 -32.13 -29.59
CA GLU A 451 -0.40 -32.93 -28.87
C GLU A 451 -0.91 -32.17 -27.63
N PRO A 452 -2.24 -32.01 -27.45
CA PRO A 452 -2.79 -31.20 -26.36
C PRO A 452 -2.40 -31.72 -24.97
N VAL A 453 -2.32 -33.05 -24.79
CA VAL A 453 -1.90 -33.69 -23.52
C VAL A 453 -0.47 -33.30 -23.15
N ALA A 454 0.43 -33.21 -24.13
CA ALA A 454 1.81 -32.79 -23.90
C ALA A 454 1.91 -31.29 -23.55
N VAL A 455 1.03 -30.46 -24.13
CA VAL A 455 0.95 -29.03 -23.79
C VAL A 455 0.38 -28.84 -22.39
N GLU A 456 -0.68 -29.56 -22.05
CA GLU A 456 -1.31 -29.54 -20.73
C GLU A 456 -0.32 -29.93 -19.63
N ALA A 457 0.36 -31.05 -19.78
CA ALA A 457 1.38 -31.51 -18.82
C ALA A 457 2.56 -30.51 -18.67
N MET A 458 2.86 -29.73 -19.70
CA MET A 458 3.91 -28.70 -19.63
C MET A 458 3.41 -27.41 -18.96
N LEU A 459 2.11 -27.09 -19.06
CA LEU A 459 1.52 -25.92 -18.42
C LEU A 459 1.07 -26.18 -16.97
N GLU A 460 0.99 -27.45 -16.56
CA GLU A 460 0.62 -27.83 -15.20
C GLU A 460 1.57 -27.22 -14.16
N GLY A 461 1.00 -26.47 -13.20
CA GLY A 461 1.76 -25.82 -12.14
C GLY A 461 2.58 -24.59 -12.56
N VAL A 462 2.48 -24.14 -13.82
CA VAL A 462 3.23 -22.97 -14.29
C VAL A 462 2.43 -21.68 -14.07
N GLY A 463 2.77 -20.96 -13.00
CA GLY A 463 2.24 -19.64 -12.68
C GLY A 463 3.17 -18.50 -13.13
N PRO A 464 2.73 -17.24 -12.91
CA PRO A 464 3.54 -16.05 -13.18
C PRO A 464 4.90 -16.06 -12.49
N GLU A 465 4.95 -16.52 -11.24
CA GLU A 465 6.14 -16.63 -10.41
C GLU A 465 7.17 -17.57 -11.04
N GLU A 466 6.74 -18.78 -11.42
CA GLU A 466 7.57 -19.80 -12.05
C GLU A 466 8.13 -19.29 -13.38
N VAL A 467 7.29 -18.64 -14.21
CA VAL A 467 7.74 -18.04 -15.46
C VAL A 467 8.85 -17.00 -15.25
N ILE A 468 8.73 -16.17 -14.19
CA ILE A 468 9.73 -15.15 -13.89
C ILE A 468 11.03 -15.80 -13.44
N GLU A 469 10.98 -16.77 -12.52
CA GLU A 469 12.18 -17.48 -12.05
C GLU A 469 12.88 -18.23 -13.19
N ASP A 470 12.12 -18.93 -14.04
CA ASP A 470 12.64 -19.64 -15.21
C ASP A 470 13.40 -18.69 -16.14
N VAL A 471 12.79 -17.54 -16.47
CA VAL A 471 13.44 -16.55 -17.34
C VAL A 471 14.68 -15.94 -16.69
N LEU A 472 14.61 -15.60 -15.39
CA LEU A 472 15.77 -15.06 -14.67
C LEU A 472 16.93 -16.07 -14.60
N GLY A 473 16.63 -17.38 -14.53
CA GLY A 473 17.62 -18.45 -14.59
C GLY A 473 18.21 -18.69 -15.98
N MET A 474 17.45 -18.41 -17.06
CA MET A 474 17.91 -18.58 -18.44
C MET A 474 18.75 -17.43 -18.98
N VAL A 475 18.49 -16.19 -18.54
CA VAL A 475 19.15 -15.01 -19.08
C VAL A 475 20.51 -14.81 -18.39
N ALA A 476 21.59 -14.79 -19.17
CA ALA A 476 22.93 -14.54 -18.67
C ALA A 476 23.05 -13.18 -17.98
N VAL A 477 23.47 -13.20 -16.72
CA VAL A 477 23.75 -12.01 -15.90
C VAL A 477 25.05 -11.37 -16.41
N PRO A 478 25.10 -10.04 -16.62
CA PRO A 478 26.34 -9.36 -17.01
C PRO A 478 27.40 -9.47 -15.90
N GLN A 479 28.67 -9.56 -16.30
CA GLN A 479 29.80 -9.74 -15.38
C GLN A 479 30.21 -8.46 -14.67
#